data_AF-A0A8S3JSP9-F1
#
_entry.id   AF-A0A8S3JSP9-F1
#
_cell.length_a   1.000
_cell.length_b   1.000
_cell.length_c   1.000
_cell.angle_alpha   90.00
_cell.angle_beta   90.00
_cell.angle_gamma   90.00
#
_symmetry.space_group_name_H-M   'P 1'
#
loop_
_entity.id
_entity.type
_entity.pdbx_description
1 polymer ?
#
loop_
_entity_poly.entity_id
_entity_poly.type
_entity_poly.pdbx_seq_one_letter_code
_entity_poly.pdbx_strand_id
1 'polypeptide(L)'
;INESSILPSTDQQSLNAEKYFLPFELACASNHPRMVDTALDCLQKLLLHGHLIGSATDPIDPSKLLIDRIVSTICMCFRGVQTEEQVELQIIKVYY
;
A
#
# COMPACT_ATOMS: atom_id res chain seq x y z
N ILE A 1 -38.79 19.20 13.32
CA ILE A 1 -37.69 20.10 12.93
C ILE A 1 -36.98 20.41 14.26
N ASN A 2 -35.81 19.88 14.58
CA ASN A 2 -34.57 19.91 13.79
C ASN A 2 -33.71 18.68 14.12
N GLU A 3 -33.40 17.86 13.11
CA GLU A 3 -32.32 16.87 13.16
C GLU A 3 -30.99 17.61 12.99
N SER A 4 -30.35 17.98 14.11
CA SER A 4 -28.98 18.47 14.10
C SER A 4 -28.03 17.28 14.04
N SER A 5 -27.70 16.92 12.80
CA SER A 5 -26.64 16.01 12.39
C SER A 5 -25.38 16.17 13.27
N ILE A 6 -25.10 15.15 14.09
CA ILE A 6 -23.83 15.01 14.82
C ILE A 6 -22.87 14.34 13.83
N LEU A 7 -22.38 15.11 12.86
CA LEU A 7 -21.18 14.71 12.12
C LEU A 7 -20.01 14.95 13.07
N PRO A 8 -19.27 13.91 13.51
CA PRO A 8 -18.04 14.16 14.23
C PRO A 8 -17.15 14.96 13.29
N SER A 9 -16.78 16.17 13.70
CA SER A 9 -15.71 16.95 13.10
C SER A 9 -14.51 16.01 13.04
N THR A 10 -14.32 15.39 11.87
CA THR A 10 -13.18 14.54 11.62
C THR A 10 -12.05 15.54 11.49
N ASP A 11 -11.48 15.91 12.63
CA ASP A 11 -10.09 16.32 12.72
C ASP A 11 -9.34 15.09 12.20
N GLN A 12 -9.32 14.96 10.87
CA GLN A 12 -8.32 14.18 10.18
C GLN A 12 -7.04 14.91 10.53
N GLN A 13 -6.52 14.65 11.73
CA GLN A 13 -5.12 14.74 12.01
C GLN A 13 -4.51 14.00 10.83
N SER A 14 -4.05 14.78 9.85
CA SER A 14 -3.45 14.27 8.64
C SER A 14 -2.14 13.69 9.11
N LEU A 15 -2.21 12.51 9.71
CA LEU A 15 -1.07 11.73 10.11
C LEU A 15 -0.26 11.65 8.83
N ASN A 16 0.92 12.25 8.88
CA ASN A 16 1.77 12.29 7.73
C ASN A 16 2.29 10.85 7.51
N ALA A 17 1.47 10.04 6.85
CA ALA A 17 1.70 8.61 6.64
C ALA A 17 3.01 8.37 5.90
N GLU A 18 3.45 9.38 5.14
CA GLU A 18 4.74 9.43 4.45
C GLU A 18 5.92 9.24 5.42
N LYS A 19 5.81 9.71 6.68
CA LYS A 19 6.84 9.47 7.70
C LYS A 19 6.93 8.01 8.14
N TYR A 20 5.83 7.28 8.03
CA TYR A 20 5.74 5.87 8.40
C TYR A 20 5.99 4.94 7.20
N PHE A 21 6.40 5.46 6.05
CA PHE A 21 6.71 4.64 4.88
C PHE A 21 7.91 3.71 5.09
N LEU A 22 8.96 4.17 5.78
CA LEU A 22 10.19 3.40 6.01
C LEU A 22 9.97 1.98 6.59
N PRO A 23 9.16 1.77 7.65
CA PRO A 23 8.88 0.42 8.14
C PRO A 23 8.09 -0.44 7.13
N PHE A 24 7.24 0.15 6.28
CA PHE A 24 6.58 -0.60 5.21
C PHE A 24 7.58 -1.04 4.14
N GLU A 25 8.53 -0.18 3.78
CA GLU A 25 9.61 -0.52 2.85
C GLU A 25 10.49 -1.65 3.39
N LEU A 26 10.85 -1.59 4.68
CA LEU A 26 11.59 -2.67 5.33
C LEU A 26 10.77 -3.97 5.42
N ALA A 27 9.48 -3.88 5.68
CA ALA A 27 8.57 -5.03 5.68
C ALA A 27 8.45 -5.65 4.28
N CYS A 28 8.38 -4.81 3.25
CA CYS A 28 8.41 -5.18 1.84
C CYS A 28 9.72 -5.87 1.42
N ALA A 29 10.85 -5.46 2.03
CA ALA A 29 12.16 -6.09 1.85
C ALA A 29 12.38 -7.34 2.72
N SER A 30 11.43 -7.71 3.58
CA SER A 30 11.54 -8.87 4.47
C SER A 30 11.44 -10.19 3.71
N ASN A 31 12.12 -11.24 4.21
CA ASN A 31 12.02 -12.61 3.69
C ASN A 31 10.72 -13.33 4.10
N HIS A 32 9.80 -12.66 4.79
CA HIS A 32 8.54 -13.24 5.25
C HIS A 32 7.37 -12.84 4.33
N PRO A 33 6.85 -13.74 3.48
CA PRO A 33 5.81 -13.40 2.51
C PRO A 33 4.54 -12.84 3.16
N ARG A 34 4.11 -13.38 4.31
CA ARG A 34 2.94 -12.86 5.05
C ARG A 34 3.11 -11.40 5.50
N MET A 35 4.34 -10.98 5.82
CA MET A 35 4.62 -9.59 6.20
C MET A 35 4.58 -8.68 4.97
N VAL A 36 5.13 -9.14 3.85
CA VAL A 36 5.11 -8.42 2.57
C VAL A 36 3.67 -8.22 2.10
N ASP A 37 2.85 -9.28 2.10
CA ASP A 37 1.43 -9.21 1.68
C ASP A 37 0.64 -8.23 2.55
N THR A 38 0.83 -8.30 3.88
CA THR A 38 0.15 -7.39 4.80
C THR A 38 0.60 -5.93 4.58
N ALA A 39 1.89 -5.70 4.35
CA ALA A 39 2.42 -4.37 4.06
C ALA A 39 1.86 -3.80 2.74
N LEU A 40 1.79 -4.62 1.69
CA LEU A 40 1.23 -4.24 0.39
C LEU A 40 -0.27 -3.93 0.47
N ASP A 41 -1.05 -4.71 1.20
CA ASP A 41 -2.48 -4.46 1.41
C ASP A 41 -2.70 -3.14 2.17
N CYS A 42 -1.85 -2.85 3.17
CA CYS A 42 -1.89 -1.58 3.89
C CYS A 42 -1.51 -0.40 3.01
N LEU A 43 -0.44 -0.52 2.20
CA LEU A 43 -0.02 0.53 1.27
C LEU A 43 -1.11 0.86 0.25
N GLN A 44 -1.75 -0.16 -0.33
CA GLN A 44 -2.87 0.03 -1.25
C GLN A 44 -4.03 0.78 -0.59
N LYS A 45 -4.42 0.39 0.63
CA LYS A 45 -5.47 1.11 1.39
C LYS A 45 -5.07 2.56 1.67
N LEU A 46 -3.84 2.80 2.11
CA LEU A 46 -3.35 4.15 2.42
C LEU A 46 -3.32 5.07 1.18
N LEU A 47 -2.93 4.52 0.03
CA LEU A 47 -2.95 5.21 -1.27
C LEU A 47 -4.40 5.50 -1.70
N LEU A 48 -5.29 4.51 -1.62
CA LEU A 48 -6.72 4.64 -2.00
C LEU A 48 -7.48 5.64 -1.13
N HIS A 49 -7.20 5.65 0.17
CA HIS A 49 -7.81 6.60 1.11
C HIS A 49 -7.14 7.99 1.06
N GLY A 50 -6.11 8.19 0.23
CA GLY A 50 -5.41 9.47 0.11
C GLY A 50 -4.60 9.88 1.35
N HIS A 51 -4.32 8.96 2.27
CA HIS A 51 -3.48 9.22 3.44
C HIS A 51 -1.99 9.18 3.07
N LEU A 52 -1.63 8.39 2.06
CA LEU A 52 -0.29 8.27 1.52
C LEU A 52 -0.33 8.63 0.03
N ILE A 53 -0.22 9.92 -0.29
CA ILE A 53 -0.23 10.42 -1.68
C ILE A 53 1.19 10.51 -2.27
N GLY A 54 2.23 10.47 -1.43
CA GLY A 54 3.62 10.61 -1.85
C GLY A 54 3.90 11.97 -2.48
N SER A 55 3.20 13.00 -1.99
CA SER A 55 3.34 14.39 -2.41
C SER A 55 4.56 15.05 -1.78
N ALA A 56 5.07 14.50 -0.67
CA ALA A 56 6.36 14.91 -0.15
C ALA A 56 7.50 14.44 -1.05
N THR A 57 8.55 15.26 -1.04
CA THR A 57 9.85 14.92 -1.58
C THR A 57 10.46 13.75 -0.79
N ASP A 58 11.12 12.84 -1.47
CA ASP A 58 11.79 11.72 -0.82
C ASP A 58 12.93 12.22 0.11
N PRO A 59 13.04 11.71 1.35
CA PRO A 59 14.06 12.17 2.29
C PRO A 59 15.49 11.74 1.94
N ILE A 60 15.66 10.77 1.02
CA ILE A 60 16.96 10.27 0.55
C ILE A 60 17.31 10.92 -0.79
N ASP A 61 16.33 11.13 -1.66
CA ASP A 61 16.49 11.72 -2.99
C ASP A 61 15.55 12.92 -3.18
N PRO A 62 15.99 14.16 -2.88
CA PRO A 62 15.15 15.34 -2.99
C PRO A 62 14.75 15.69 -4.44
N SER A 63 15.28 14.98 -5.43
CA SER A 63 14.88 15.10 -6.84
C SER A 63 13.62 14.30 -7.18
N LYS A 64 13.18 13.41 -6.28
CA LYS A 64 12.05 12.50 -6.50
C LYS A 64 10.96 12.70 -5.46
N LEU A 65 9.76 12.31 -5.84
CA LEU A 65 8.63 12.24 -4.94
C LEU A 65 8.65 10.91 -4.19
N LEU A 66 8.13 10.88 -2.96
CA LEU A 66 8.04 9.66 -2.18
C LEU A 66 7.17 8.60 -2.90
N ILE A 67 6.22 9.03 -3.74
CA ILE A 67 5.38 8.14 -4.55
C ILE A 67 6.21 7.22 -5.47
N ASP A 68 7.28 7.72 -6.09
CA ASP A 68 8.13 6.91 -6.97
C ASP A 68 8.78 5.77 -6.19
N ARG A 69 9.20 6.05 -4.96
CA ARG A 69 9.78 5.05 -4.07
C ARG A 69 8.74 4.03 -3.61
N ILE A 70 7.53 4.48 -3.22
CA ILE A 70 6.41 3.60 -2.86
C ILE A 70 6.10 2.64 -4.00
N VAL A 71 5.94 3.16 -5.22
CA VAL A 71 5.66 2.35 -6.42
C VAL A 71 6.82 1.38 -6.69
N SER A 72 8.07 1.85 -6.60
CA SER A 72 9.24 0.98 -6.77
C SER A 72 9.27 -0.16 -5.74
N THR A 73 8.97 0.12 -4.46
CA THR A 73 8.89 -0.90 -3.40
C THR A 73 7.80 -1.91 -3.71
N ILE A 74 6.60 -1.47 -4.10
CA ILE A 74 5.50 -2.35 -4.51
C ILE A 74 5.93 -3.23 -5.68
N CYS A 75 6.56 -2.66 -6.71
CA CYS A 75 7.10 -3.40 -7.85
C CYS A 75 8.21 -4.39 -7.46
N MET A 76 9.05 -4.08 -6.47
CA MET A 76 10.08 -5.00 -5.97
C MET A 76 9.49 -6.20 -5.22
N CYS A 77 8.39 -5.98 -4.48
CA CYS A 77 7.63 -7.06 -3.85
C CYS A 77 6.86 -7.90 -4.85
N PHE A 78 6.50 -7.30 -5.98
CA PHE A 78 5.95 -7.99 -7.13
C PHE A 78 7.05 -8.80 -7.84
N ARG A 79 7.60 -9.80 -7.14
CA ARG A 79 8.35 -10.90 -7.75
C ARG A 79 7.30 -11.77 -8.42
N GLY A 80 7.02 -11.42 -9.67
CA GLY A 80 5.92 -11.95 -10.47
C GLY A 80 5.61 -13.40 -10.12
N VAL A 81 4.34 -13.64 -9.77
CA VAL A 81 3.74 -14.96 -9.61
C VAL A 81 4.73 -16.00 -9.08
N GLN A 82 4.93 -16.02 -7.76
CA GLN A 82 5.18 -17.31 -7.16
C GLN A 82 3.90 -18.10 -7.41
N THR A 83 3.91 -18.83 -8.52
CA THR A 83 2.83 -19.64 -9.05
C THR A 83 2.34 -20.52 -7.91
N GLU A 84 1.23 -20.12 -7.28
CA GLU A 84 0.45 -21.08 -6.53
C GLU A 84 -0.07 -22.07 -7.56
N GLU A 85 0.34 -23.33 -7.38
CA GLU A 85 -0.18 -24.55 -8.01
C GLU A 85 -1.73 -24.60 -8.05
N GLN A 86 -2.42 -23.70 -7.34
CA GLN A 86 -3.87 -23.54 -7.35
C GLN A 86 -4.44 -22.77 -8.56
N VAL A 87 -3.66 -21.91 -9.24
CA VAL A 87 -4.17 -21.13 -10.41
C VAL A 87 -4.21 -21.99 -11.67
N GLU A 88 -3.29 -22.95 -11.83
CA GLU A 88 -3.24 -23.82 -13.02
C GLU A 88 -4.48 -24.71 -13.13
N LEU A 89 -4.97 -25.25 -12.01
CA LEU A 89 -6.20 -26.05 -11.96
C LEU A 89 -7.48 -25.21 -12.20
N GLN A 90 -7.46 -23.92 -11.90
CA GLN A 90 -8.63 -23.05 -12.06
C GLN A 90 -8.82 -22.62 -13.53
N ILE A 91 -7.74 -22.54 -14.30
CA ILE A 91 -7.80 -22.30 -15.75
C ILE A 91 -8.38 -23.53 -16.47
N ILE A 92 -7.96 -24.76 -16.12
CA ILE A 92 -8.49 -25.99 -16.74
C ILE A 92 -10.01 -26.11 -16.56
N LYS A 93 -10.55 -25.68 -15.42
CA LYS A 93 -11.98 -25.76 -15.09
C LYS A 93 -12.87 -24.77 -15.86
N VAL A 94 -12.29 -23.75 -16.51
CA VAL A 94 -13.05 -22.78 -17.32
C VAL A 94 -13.16 -23.23 -18.78
N TYR A 95 -12.23 -24.09 -19.23
CA TYR A 95 -12.13 -24.53 -20.63
C TYR A 95 -12.64 -25.96 -20.89
N TYR A 96 -13.12 -26.68 -19.87
CA TYR A 96 -13.83 -27.96 -19.99
C TYR A 96 -15.18 -27.87 -19.27
#